data_AF-A0A813M3H4-F1
#
_entry.id   AF-A0A813M3H4-F1
#
_cell.length_a   1.000
_cell.length_b   1.000
_cell.length_c   1.000
_cell.angle_alpha   90.00
_cell.angle_beta   90.00
_cell.angle_gamma   90.00
#
_symmetry.space_group_name_H-M   'P 1'
#
loop_
_entity.id
_entity.type
_entity.pdbx_description
1 polymer ?
#
loop_
_entity_poly.entity_id
_entity_poly.type
_entity_poly.pdbx_seq_one_letter_code
_entity_poly.pdbx_strand_id
1 'polypeptide(L)'
;MRYDAYRDHVQKLDQAGDLVPDLPPSFVKLLGKSSILNMRASFHAGLTPQHRRIRSKVMRALAPAQVLQHRGGMQQVSRRLLEDLASASQSGSAPFEPIAKSFAMSISARLIVGEELSGEFLPEMESCFADILAGVLSPPVDLGRFSTFGRAMQARRKLLPLVG
;
A
#
# COMPACT_ATOMS: atom_id res chain seq x y z
N MET A 1 20.47 -5.56 13.08
CA MET A 1 20.15 -6.92 13.60
C MET A 1 20.72 -7.93 12.60
N ARG A 2 21.53 -8.91 13.03
CA ARG A 2 22.02 -9.96 12.12
C ARG A 2 20.84 -10.85 11.71
N TYR A 3 20.71 -11.12 10.41
CA TYR A 3 19.62 -11.92 9.84
C TYR A 3 19.47 -13.30 10.53
N ASP A 4 20.59 -13.87 10.97
CA ASP A 4 20.64 -15.14 11.69
C ASP A 4 19.87 -15.11 13.03
N ALA A 5 19.99 -14.00 13.78
CA ALA A 5 19.27 -13.85 15.05
C ALA A 5 17.75 -13.72 14.85
N TYR A 6 17.32 -13.09 13.75
CA TYR A 6 15.90 -13.05 13.38
C TYR A 6 15.40 -14.44 13.01
N ARG A 7 16.17 -15.19 12.21
CA ARG A 7 15.79 -16.54 11.77
C ARG A 7 15.66 -17.51 12.95
N ASP A 8 16.62 -17.48 13.88
CA ASP A 8 16.71 -18.49 14.93
C ASP A 8 15.70 -18.24 16.07
N HIS A 9 15.34 -16.97 16.34
CA HIS A 9 14.48 -16.60 17.48
C HIS A 9 13.14 -15.98 17.10
N VAL A 10 13.06 -15.23 16.01
CA VAL A 10 11.89 -14.40 15.67
C VAL A 10 11.03 -15.06 14.59
N GLN A 11 11.64 -15.70 13.60
CA GLN A 11 10.93 -16.27 12.45
C GLN A 11 9.90 -17.32 12.88
N LYS A 12 10.19 -18.15 13.89
CA LYS A 12 9.23 -19.15 14.39
C LYS A 12 8.00 -18.48 15.03
N LEU A 13 8.20 -17.41 15.80
CA LEU A 13 7.12 -16.65 16.44
C LEU A 13 6.30 -15.86 15.41
N ASP A 14 6.98 -15.32 14.39
CA ASP A 14 6.37 -14.60 13.27
C ASP A 14 5.53 -15.56 12.42
N GLN A 15 6.10 -16.73 12.09
CA GLN A 15 5.40 -17.80 11.40
C GLN A 15 4.27 -18.41 12.23
N ALA A 16 4.39 -18.46 13.56
CA ALA A 16 3.31 -18.89 14.45
C ALA A 16 2.24 -17.80 14.66
N GLY A 17 2.50 -16.57 14.19
CA GLY A 17 1.59 -15.43 14.30
C GLY A 17 1.40 -14.93 15.73
N ASP A 18 2.35 -15.24 16.61
CA ASP A 18 2.38 -14.81 18.00
C ASP A 18 2.99 -13.41 18.15
N LEU A 19 3.68 -12.93 17.11
CA LEU A 19 4.09 -11.54 17.01
C LEU A 19 2.89 -10.68 16.63
N VAL A 20 2.52 -9.76 17.54
CA VAL A 20 1.57 -8.69 17.24
C VAL A 20 2.37 -7.43 16.97
N PRO A 21 2.24 -6.81 15.79
CA PRO A 21 2.94 -5.56 15.53
C PRO A 21 2.40 -4.48 16.47
N ASP A 22 3.29 -3.90 17.27
CA ASP A 22 2.97 -2.74 18.10
C ASP A 22 2.99 -1.49 17.20
N LEU A 23 1.83 -1.18 16.63
CA LEU A 23 1.68 -0.09 15.68
C LEU A 23 1.21 1.18 16.41
N PRO A 24 1.70 2.38 16.00
CA PRO A 24 1.23 3.63 16.57
C PRO A 24 -0.30 3.76 16.50
N PRO A 25 -0.96 4.38 17.50
CA PRO A 25 -2.41 4.54 17.51
C PRO A 25 -2.99 5.22 16.26
N SER A 26 -2.24 6.17 15.66
CA SER A 26 -2.58 6.79 14.37
C SER A 26 -2.70 5.76 13.26
N PHE A 27 -1.74 4.85 13.18
CA PHE A 27 -1.67 3.76 12.21
C PHE A 27 -2.84 2.80 12.37
N VAL A 28 -3.14 2.39 13.60
CA VAL A 28 -4.26 1.47 13.89
C VAL A 28 -5.60 2.10 13.53
N LYS A 29 -5.80 3.39 13.85
CA LYS A 29 -7.04 4.13 13.56
C LYS A 29 -7.22 4.37 12.06
N LEU A 30 -6.14 4.70 11.35
CA LEU A 30 -6.18 4.95 9.91
C LEU A 30 -6.35 3.67 9.09
N LEU A 31 -5.62 2.60 9.39
CA LEU A 31 -5.80 1.33 8.69
C LEU A 31 -7.13 0.65 9.06
N GLY A 32 -7.57 0.83 10.30
CA GLY A 32 -8.76 0.20 10.85
C GLY A 32 -8.51 -1.22 11.37
N LYS A 33 -9.40 -1.69 12.24
CA LYS A 33 -9.26 -2.98 12.96
C LYS A 33 -9.25 -4.20 12.04
N SER A 34 -9.84 -4.09 10.85
CA SER A 34 -9.92 -5.18 9.86
C SER A 34 -8.75 -5.20 8.88
N SER A 35 -7.77 -4.31 9.02
CA SER A 35 -6.57 -4.33 8.19
C SER A 35 -5.75 -5.59 8.48
N ILE A 36 -5.27 -6.26 7.43
CA ILE A 36 -4.37 -7.41 7.56
C ILE A 36 -3.14 -7.09 8.42
N LEU A 37 -2.67 -5.83 8.42
CA LEU A 37 -1.54 -5.37 9.21
C LEU A 37 -1.84 -5.23 10.71
N ASN A 38 -3.12 -5.08 11.08
CA ASN A 38 -3.56 -4.93 12.47
C ASN A 38 -4.15 -6.22 13.04
N MET A 39 -4.44 -7.21 12.19
CA MET A 39 -5.01 -8.48 12.60
C MET A 39 -3.93 -9.39 13.17
N ARG A 40 -4.27 -10.17 14.20
CA ARG A 40 -3.36 -11.19 14.73
C ARG A 40 -3.22 -12.33 13.73
N ALA A 41 -2.01 -12.86 13.57
CA ALA A 41 -1.73 -13.93 12.62
C ALA A 41 -1.84 -15.35 13.22
N SER A 42 -2.21 -15.47 14.50
CA SER A 42 -2.00 -16.66 15.33
C SER A 42 -2.43 -18.00 14.69
N PHE A 43 -1.53 -18.98 14.82
CA PHE A 43 -1.71 -20.37 14.41
C PHE A 43 -2.34 -21.23 15.51
N HIS A 44 -2.47 -20.71 16.74
CA HIS A 44 -3.09 -21.45 17.83
C HIS A 44 -4.60 -21.56 17.59
N ALA A 45 -5.10 -22.79 17.69
CA ALA A 45 -6.44 -23.21 17.34
C ALA A 45 -7.52 -22.25 17.88
N GLY A 46 -8.02 -21.35 17.03
CA GLY A 46 -9.22 -20.55 17.30
C GLY A 46 -9.12 -19.05 17.03
N LEU A 47 -7.92 -18.46 16.92
CA LEU A 47 -7.79 -17.00 16.83
C LEU A 47 -7.44 -16.50 15.42
N THR A 48 -8.52 -16.32 14.65
CA THR A 48 -8.67 -15.58 13.38
C THR A 48 -8.29 -16.29 12.05
N PRO A 49 -9.10 -17.26 11.59
CA PRO A 49 -9.08 -17.78 10.22
C PRO A 49 -9.08 -16.69 9.13
N GLN A 50 -9.62 -15.51 9.45
CA GLN A 50 -9.73 -14.37 8.56
C GLN A 50 -8.37 -13.78 8.16
N HIS A 51 -7.39 -13.63 9.07
CA HIS A 51 -6.08 -13.09 8.71
C HIS A 51 -5.39 -14.01 7.69
N ARG A 52 -5.32 -15.32 7.99
CA ARG A 52 -4.76 -16.33 7.09
C ARG A 52 -5.48 -16.34 5.75
N ARG A 53 -6.81 -16.21 5.74
CA ARG A 53 -7.62 -16.15 4.52
C ARG A 53 -7.28 -14.93 3.67
N ILE A 54 -7.23 -13.73 4.26
CA ILE A 54 -6.90 -12.49 3.55
C ILE A 54 -5.45 -12.56 3.05
N ARG A 55 -4.48 -12.95 3.90
CA ARG A 55 -3.09 -13.13 3.51
C ARG A 55 -2.95 -14.08 2.32
N SER A 56 -3.63 -15.23 2.36
CA SER A 56 -3.59 -16.21 1.28
C SER A 56 -4.23 -15.71 -0.02
N LYS A 57 -5.17 -14.76 0.04
CA LYS A 57 -5.71 -14.09 -1.14
C LYS A 57 -4.70 -13.10 -1.71
N VAL A 58 -4.12 -12.24 -0.86
CA VAL A 58 -3.09 -11.26 -1.24
C VAL A 58 -1.88 -11.95 -1.87
N MET A 59 -1.35 -13.00 -1.23
CA MET A 59 -0.20 -13.74 -1.76
C MET A 59 -0.51 -14.45 -3.09
N ARG A 60 -1.76 -14.88 -3.31
CA ARG A 60 -2.17 -15.45 -4.60
C ARG A 60 -2.26 -14.39 -5.69
N ALA A 61 -2.79 -13.22 -5.38
CA ALA A 61 -2.81 -12.09 -6.32
C ALA A 61 -1.39 -11.63 -6.68
N LEU A 62 -0.43 -11.76 -5.75
CA LEU A 62 1.00 -11.46 -5.96
C LEU A 62 1.83 -12.67 -6.42
N ALA A 63 1.19 -13.77 -6.85
CA ALA A 63 1.92 -14.93 -7.34
C ALA A 63 2.69 -14.59 -8.63
N PRO A 64 3.88 -15.19 -8.88
CA PRO A 64 4.71 -14.84 -10.04
C PRO A 64 3.96 -14.87 -11.37
N ALA A 65 3.11 -15.88 -11.59
CA ALA A 65 2.31 -15.99 -12.81
C ALA A 65 1.35 -14.80 -12.99
N GLN A 66 0.72 -14.32 -11.91
CA GLN A 66 -0.18 -13.17 -11.93
C GLN A 66 0.59 -11.88 -12.21
N VAL A 67 1.71 -11.67 -11.52
CA VAL A 67 2.57 -10.49 -11.73
C VAL A 67 3.08 -10.43 -13.19
N LEU A 68 3.45 -11.58 -13.77
CA LEU A 68 3.93 -11.67 -15.15
C LEU A 68 2.84 -11.36 -16.18
N GLN A 69 1.56 -11.62 -15.89
CA GLN A 69 0.45 -11.23 -16.78
C GLN A 69 0.38 -9.72 -16.96
N HIS A 70 0.80 -8.94 -15.96
CA HIS A 70 0.82 -7.48 -16.02
C HIS A 70 2.10 -6.88 -16.63
N ARG A 71 3.03 -7.71 -17.12
CA ARG A 71 4.32 -7.25 -17.68
C ARG A 71 4.15 -6.21 -18.78
N GLY A 72 3.23 -6.43 -19.72
CA GLY A 72 3.00 -5.50 -20.84
C GLY A 72 2.56 -4.12 -20.34
N GLY A 73 1.59 -4.08 -19.43
CA GLY A 73 1.14 -2.83 -18.81
C GLY A 73 2.25 -2.12 -18.04
N MET A 74 3.03 -2.85 -17.24
CA MET A 74 4.17 -2.28 -16.51
C MET A 74 5.22 -1.68 -17.45
N GLN A 75 5.51 -2.32 -18.58
CA GLN A 75 6.43 -1.81 -19.60
C GLN A 75 5.89 -0.54 -20.27
N GLN A 76 4.59 -0.47 -20.55
CA GLN A 76 3.96 0.73 -21.12
C GLN A 76 4.02 1.91 -20.15
N VAL A 77 3.70 1.70 -18.87
CA VAL A 77 3.82 2.74 -17.83
C VAL A 77 5.27 3.21 -17.71
N SER A 78 6.22 2.28 -17.70
CA SER A 78 7.66 2.61 -17.66
C SER A 78 8.06 3.49 -18.83
N ARG A 79 7.65 3.12 -20.06
CA ARG A 79 7.98 3.87 -21.27
C ARG A 79 7.41 5.28 -21.21
N ARG A 80 6.12 5.43 -20.91
CA ARG A 80 5.46 6.74 -20.83
C ARG A 80 6.15 7.65 -19.83
N LEU A 81 6.47 7.15 -18.63
CA LEU A 81 7.12 7.97 -17.60
C LEU A 81 8.55 8.36 -17.97
N LEU A 82 9.28 7.52 -18.71
CA LEU A 82 10.59 7.88 -19.24
C LEU A 82 10.49 8.93 -20.36
N GLU A 83 9.44 8.87 -21.20
CA GLU A 83 9.15 9.88 -22.22
C GLU A 83 8.78 11.22 -21.57
N ASP A 84 7.96 11.20 -20.52
CA ASP A 84 7.61 12.38 -19.73
C ASP A 84 8.85 12.97 -19.04
N LEU A 85 9.74 12.12 -18.51
CA LEU A 85 11.01 12.53 -17.90
C LEU A 85 11.93 13.19 -18.93
N ALA A 86 12.11 12.55 -20.10
CA ALA A 86 12.91 13.10 -21.18
C ALA A 86 12.38 14.47 -21.61
N SER A 87 11.05 14.60 -21.74
CA SER A 87 10.39 15.86 -22.11
C SER A 87 10.52 16.95 -21.04
N ALA A 88 10.49 16.59 -19.75
CA ALA A 88 10.68 17.52 -18.64
C ALA A 88 12.15 17.93 -18.42
N SER A 89 13.09 17.09 -18.86
CA SER A 89 14.53 17.29 -18.69
C SER A 89 15.17 18.28 -19.67
N GLN A 90 14.41 19.23 -20.23
CA GLN A 90 14.90 20.25 -21.17
C GLN A 90 16.09 21.08 -20.62
N SER A 91 16.28 21.11 -19.30
CA SER A 91 17.39 21.76 -18.59
C SER A 91 18.52 20.81 -18.14
N GLY A 92 18.52 19.55 -18.59
CA GLY A 92 19.56 18.56 -18.30
C GLY A 92 19.41 17.83 -16.96
N SER A 93 18.35 18.10 -16.19
CA SER A 93 18.02 17.33 -14.99
C SER A 93 16.51 17.31 -14.73
N ALA A 94 16.02 16.23 -14.13
CA ALA A 94 14.63 16.10 -13.69
C ALA A 94 14.59 15.44 -12.30
N PRO A 95 13.68 15.85 -11.41
CA PRO A 95 13.53 15.22 -10.10
C PRO A 95 12.98 13.80 -10.26
N PHE A 96 13.71 12.81 -9.72
CA PHE A 96 13.33 11.40 -9.83
C PHE A 96 12.16 11.01 -8.92
N GLU A 97 12.09 11.60 -7.72
CA GLU A 97 11.10 11.20 -6.70
C GLU A 97 9.64 11.28 -7.17
N PRO A 98 9.16 12.37 -7.81
CA PRO A 98 7.79 12.44 -8.32
C PRO A 98 7.48 11.35 -9.35
N ILE A 99 8.48 10.99 -10.16
CA ILE A 99 8.35 10.01 -11.24
C ILE A 99 8.30 8.59 -10.66
N ALA A 100 9.15 8.30 -9.68
CA ALA A 100 9.11 7.04 -8.95
C ALA A 100 7.77 6.85 -8.21
N LYS A 101 7.22 7.94 -7.63
CA LYS A 101 5.90 7.93 -7.00
C LYS A 101 4.79 7.63 -8.00
N SER A 102 4.75 8.34 -9.13
CA SER A 102 3.74 8.11 -10.18
C SER A 102 3.85 6.71 -10.79
N PHE A 103 5.07 6.19 -10.96
CA PHE A 103 5.31 4.81 -11.39
C PHE A 103 4.71 3.79 -10.43
N ALA A 104 5.06 3.90 -9.14
CA ALA A 104 4.57 2.99 -8.10
C ALA A 104 3.04 3.04 -7.99
N MET A 105 2.45 4.24 -8.06
CA MET A 105 1.00 4.44 -8.01
C MET A 105 0.29 3.88 -9.24
N SER A 106 0.80 4.15 -10.45
CA SER A 106 0.23 3.66 -11.71
C SER A 106 0.19 2.14 -11.77
N ILE A 107 1.29 1.48 -11.37
CA ILE A 107 1.34 0.01 -11.34
C ILE A 107 0.41 -0.53 -10.25
N SER A 108 0.45 0.03 -9.05
CA SER A 108 -0.39 -0.43 -7.94
C SER A 108 -1.88 -0.27 -8.26
N ALA A 109 -2.28 0.85 -8.85
CA ALA A 109 -3.67 1.08 -9.27
C ALA A 109 -4.10 0.03 -10.30
N ARG A 110 -3.31 -0.23 -11.34
CA ARG A 110 -3.62 -1.28 -12.34
C ARG A 110 -3.78 -2.66 -11.72
N LEU A 111 -2.94 -3.00 -10.73
CA LEU A 111 -3.02 -4.30 -10.03
C LEU A 111 -4.23 -4.40 -9.08
N ILE A 112 -4.69 -3.28 -8.52
CA ILE A 112 -5.76 -3.25 -7.52
C ILE A 112 -7.14 -3.11 -8.18
N VAL A 113 -7.31 -2.12 -9.08
CA VAL A 113 -8.61 -1.79 -9.70
C VAL A 113 -8.75 -2.34 -11.13
N GLY A 114 -7.67 -2.85 -11.73
CA GLY A 114 -7.66 -3.31 -13.11
C GLY A 114 -7.23 -2.23 -14.10
N GLU A 115 -6.87 -2.64 -15.32
CA GLU A 115 -6.32 -1.75 -16.35
C GLU A 115 -7.34 -0.72 -16.83
N GLU A 116 -8.60 -1.14 -17.04
CA GLU A 116 -9.69 -0.30 -17.57
C GLU A 116 -10.06 0.84 -16.62
N LEU A 117 -10.15 0.57 -15.32
CA LEU A 117 -10.56 1.54 -14.31
C LEU A 117 -9.39 2.42 -13.83
N SER A 118 -8.15 1.98 -14.04
CA SER A 118 -6.98 2.70 -13.53
C SER A 118 -6.85 4.11 -14.10
N GLY A 119 -7.19 4.36 -15.37
CA GLY A 119 -7.02 5.67 -16.00
C GLY A 119 -7.89 6.77 -15.40
N GLU A 120 -9.13 6.42 -15.00
CA GLU A 120 -10.11 7.37 -14.46
C GLU A 120 -9.81 7.70 -12.99
N PHE A 121 -9.50 6.68 -12.18
CA PHE A 121 -9.35 6.85 -10.73
C PHE A 121 -7.92 7.20 -10.30
N LEU A 122 -6.91 7.06 -11.16
CA LEU A 122 -5.51 7.26 -10.78
C LEU A 122 -5.24 8.64 -10.12
N PRO A 123 -5.71 9.78 -10.66
CA PRO A 123 -5.46 11.08 -10.03
C PRO A 123 -6.11 11.21 -8.65
N GLU A 124 -7.32 10.68 -8.48
CA GLU A 124 -8.01 10.69 -7.19
C GLU A 124 -7.33 9.75 -6.19
N MET A 125 -6.89 8.57 -6.64
CA MET A 125 -6.11 7.64 -5.84
C MET A 125 -4.79 8.27 -5.40
N GLU A 126 -4.02 8.88 -6.30
CA GLU A 126 -2.76 9.56 -5.97
C GLU A 126 -2.95 10.63 -4.89
N SER A 127 -3.98 11.47 -5.05
CA SER A 127 -4.34 12.50 -4.08
C SER A 127 -4.70 11.89 -2.71
N CYS A 128 -5.56 10.87 -2.69
CA CYS A 128 -5.97 10.21 -1.46
C CYS A 128 -4.80 9.48 -0.78
N PHE A 129 -3.93 8.81 -1.53
CA PHE A 129 -2.76 8.12 -0.99
C PHE A 129 -1.75 9.10 -0.40
N ALA A 130 -1.55 10.27 -1.02
CA ALA A 130 -0.70 11.31 -0.47
C ALA A 130 -1.22 11.79 0.90
N ASP A 131 -2.51 12.05 1.02
CA ASP A 131 -3.14 12.42 2.29
C ASP A 131 -3.03 11.31 3.34
N ILE A 132 -3.24 10.04 2.95
CA ILE A 132 -3.11 8.88 3.84
C ILE A 132 -1.68 8.76 4.38
N LEU A 133 -0.67 8.82 3.51
CA LEU A 133 0.74 8.73 3.90
C LEU A 133 1.16 9.89 4.81
N ALA A 134 0.69 11.11 4.53
CA ALA A 134 0.92 12.25 5.41
C ALA A 134 0.24 12.04 6.78
N GLY A 135 -0.97 11.47 6.80
CA GLY A 135 -1.72 11.17 8.02
C GLY A 135 -1.05 10.13 8.91
N VAL A 136 -0.46 9.09 8.31
CA VAL A 136 0.28 8.02 9.00
C VAL A 136 1.35 8.59 9.94
N LEU A 137 2.09 9.61 9.48
CA LEU A 137 3.20 10.22 10.21
C LEU A 137 2.76 11.38 11.12
N SER A 138 1.48 11.72 11.15
CA SER A 138 0.95 12.85 11.91
C SER A 138 0.40 12.44 13.28
N PRO A 139 0.31 13.38 14.24
CA PRO A 139 -0.39 13.14 15.49
C PRO A 139 -1.84 12.66 15.25
N PRO A 140 -2.36 11.69 16.01
CA PRO A 140 -3.68 11.07 15.80
C PRO A 140 -4.88 11.97 16.17
N VAL A 141 -4.81 13.26 15.84
CA VAL A 141 -5.80 14.29 16.16
C VAL A 141 -6.66 14.55 14.92
N ASP A 142 -7.93 14.16 14.98
CA ASP A 142 -8.88 14.34 13.88
C ASP A 142 -9.67 15.65 14.07
N LEU A 143 -9.25 16.69 13.35
CA LEU A 143 -9.97 17.96 13.21
C LEU A 143 -10.57 18.12 11.80
N GLY A 144 -10.91 16.99 11.17
CA GLY A 144 -11.36 16.98 9.77
C GLY A 144 -10.32 17.59 8.83
N ARG A 145 -10.77 18.48 7.93
CA ARG A 145 -9.91 19.08 6.89
C ARG A 145 -8.72 19.91 7.44
N PHE A 146 -8.83 20.38 8.68
CA PHE A 146 -7.85 21.27 9.30
C PHE A 146 -6.64 20.52 9.90
N SER A 147 -6.72 19.20 10.01
CA SER A 147 -5.62 18.35 10.50
C SER A 147 -5.14 17.40 9.41
N THR A 148 -3.85 17.10 9.37
CA THR A 148 -3.29 16.10 8.44
C THR A 148 -3.92 14.72 8.66
N PHE A 149 -4.11 14.33 9.92
CA PHE A 149 -4.77 13.06 10.26
C PHE A 149 -6.25 13.04 9.84
N GLY A 150 -6.99 14.14 10.03
CA GLY A 150 -8.38 14.23 9.59
C GLY A 150 -8.55 14.22 8.07
N ARG A 151 -7.64 14.84 7.31
CA ARG A 151 -7.60 14.71 5.83
C ARG A 151 -7.34 13.27 5.40
N ALA A 152 -6.40 12.59 6.05
CA ALA A 152 -6.13 11.17 5.80
C ALA A 152 -7.35 10.27 6.07
N MET A 153 -8.11 10.54 7.14
CA MET A 153 -9.35 9.82 7.44
C MET A 153 -10.44 10.07 6.39
N GLN A 154 -10.53 11.28 5.84
CA GLN A 154 -11.44 11.59 4.72
C GLN A 154 -11.02 10.89 3.43
N ALA A 155 -9.74 10.95 3.07
CA ALA A 155 -9.17 10.25 1.93
C ALA A 155 -9.43 8.74 1.99
N ARG A 156 -9.24 8.11 3.16
CA ARG A 156 -9.61 6.72 3.39
C ARG A 156 -11.08 6.44 3.08
N ARG A 157 -12.00 7.30 3.54
CA ARG A 157 -13.44 7.12 3.29
C ARG A 157 -13.79 7.23 1.81
N LYS A 158 -13.06 8.06 1.05
CA LYS A 158 -13.23 8.19 -0.41
C LYS A 158 -12.74 6.97 -1.19
N LEU A 159 -11.67 6.31 -0.73
CA LEU A 159 -11.14 5.11 -1.40
C LEU A 159 -11.97 3.85 -1.15
N LEU A 160 -12.67 3.74 -0.02
CA LEU A 160 -13.42 2.53 0.33
C LEU A 160 -14.43 2.06 -0.73
N PRO A 161 -15.24 2.95 -1.35
CA PRO A 161 -16.17 2.56 -2.41
C PRO A 161 -15.49 2.09 -3.70
N LEU A 162 -14.26 2.51 -3.97
CA LEU A 162 -13.54 2.18 -5.22
C LEU A 162 -12.98 0.75 -5.24
N VAL A 163 -12.95 0.09 -4.07
CA VAL A 163 -12.40 -1.28 -3.89
C VAL A 163 -13.52 -2.26 -3.50
N GLY A 164 -14.79 -1.82 -3.54
CA GLY A 164 -15.98 -2.56 -3.13
C GLY A 164 -16.64 -3.34 -4.25
#